data_AF-Q5JKB7-F1
#
_entry.id   AF-Q5JKB7-F1
#
_cell.length_a   1.000
_cell.length_b   1.000
_cell.length_c   1.000
_cell.angle_alpha   90.00
_cell.angle_beta   90.00
_cell.angle_gamma   90.00
#
_symmetry.space_group_name_H-M   'P 1'
#
loop_
_entity.id
_entity.type
_entity.pdbx_description
1 polymer ?
#
loop_
_entity_poly.entity_id
_entity_poly.type
_entity_poly.pdbx_seq_one_letter_code
_entity_poly.pdbx_strand_id
1 'polypeptide(L)'
;MSYPPRVWEWTCLSSSAPTRMTSYAALCRGRTSKGTKARNTRKLWDELLDEIINDRMSKQPCEHDRGNDDQDEMDFVDVLLLQERGITRDHLKAILVDMFQAGTETTSVVLVFAMAELMQKPHLMAKLQAELRTNIPK
;
A
#
# COMPACT_ATOMS: atom_id res chain seq x y z
N MET A 1 -22.58 19.26 19.58
CA MET A 1 -21.58 18.79 18.60
C MET A 1 -20.71 17.73 19.27
N SER A 2 -20.99 16.45 19.03
CA SER A 2 -20.20 15.33 19.55
C SER A 2 -19.33 14.83 18.41
N TYR A 3 -18.03 15.12 18.46
CA TYR A 3 -17.05 14.50 17.57
C TYR A 3 -16.88 13.02 17.95
N PRO A 4 -16.67 12.11 16.98
CA PRO A 4 -16.32 10.73 17.29
C PRO A 4 -14.90 10.66 17.90
N PRO A 5 -14.64 9.65 18.76
CA PRO A 5 -13.36 9.46 19.43
C PRO A 5 -12.21 9.27 18.43
N ARG A 6 -11.04 9.85 18.75
CA ARG A 6 -9.86 9.85 17.88
C ARG A 6 -9.24 8.45 17.87
N VAL A 7 -8.69 8.05 16.72
CA VAL A 7 -8.14 6.71 16.42
C VAL A 7 -7.12 6.19 17.46
N TRP A 8 -6.48 7.07 18.24
CA TRP A 8 -5.56 6.69 19.31
C TRP A 8 -6.23 6.28 20.64
N GLU A 9 -7.54 6.46 20.84
CA GLU A 9 -8.21 6.05 22.08
C GLU A 9 -8.37 4.51 22.19
N TRP A 10 -8.29 3.77 21.08
CA TRP A 10 -8.42 2.31 21.07
C TRP A 10 -7.15 1.55 21.44
N THR A 11 -5.97 2.18 21.40
CA THR A 11 -4.72 1.52 21.82
C THR A 11 -4.61 1.42 23.35
N CYS A 12 -5.14 2.41 24.08
CA CYS A 12 -5.14 2.42 25.55
C CYS A 12 -6.11 1.42 26.19
N LEU A 13 -7.19 1.00 25.52
CA LEU A 13 -8.12 0.01 26.08
C LEU A 13 -7.58 -1.43 26.05
N SER A 14 -6.36 -1.64 25.53
CA SER A 14 -5.66 -2.93 25.55
C SER A 14 -4.65 -3.07 26.70
N SER A 15 -4.33 -1.99 27.42
CA SER A 15 -3.24 -2.01 28.43
C SER A 15 -3.71 -2.20 29.88
N SER A 16 -5.02 -2.23 30.15
CA SER A 16 -5.55 -2.49 31.50
C SER A 16 -6.42 -3.75 31.57
N ALA A 17 -5.79 -4.92 31.63
CA ALA A 17 -6.39 -6.11 32.25
C ALA A 17 -5.30 -7.10 32.74
N PRO A 18 -5.56 -7.85 33.83
CA PRO A 18 -4.55 -8.28 34.78
C PRO A 18 -3.97 -9.69 34.52
N THR A 19 -2.68 -9.85 34.87
CA THR A 19 -1.93 -11.00 35.43
C THR A 19 -2.56 -12.43 35.52
N ARG A 20 -3.25 -12.93 34.50
CA ARG A 20 -3.51 -14.38 34.33
C ARG A 20 -3.31 -14.83 32.89
N MET A 21 -2.09 -14.73 32.39
CA MET A 21 -1.77 -14.99 30.98
C MET A 21 -0.65 -16.02 30.75
N THR A 22 -0.48 -16.99 31.65
CA THR A 22 0.43 -18.13 31.40
C THR A 22 -0.28 -19.38 30.86
N SER A 23 -1.63 -19.41 30.80
CA SER A 23 -2.36 -20.59 30.34
C SER A 23 -2.53 -20.71 28.82
N TYR A 24 -2.35 -19.64 28.04
CA TYR A 24 -2.52 -19.69 26.57
C TYR A 24 -1.21 -19.98 25.81
N ALA A 25 -0.06 -19.93 26.47
CA ALA A 25 1.25 -20.15 25.82
C ALA A 25 1.49 -21.63 25.41
N ALA A 26 0.70 -22.58 25.92
CA ALA A 26 0.89 -24.01 25.65
C ALA A 26 0.15 -24.55 24.42
N LEU A 27 -0.80 -23.81 23.83
CA LEU A 27 -1.71 -24.34 22.79
C LEU A 27 -1.30 -24.02 21.34
N CYS A 28 -0.19 -23.30 21.13
CA CYS A 28 0.26 -22.92 19.78
C CYS A 28 1.62 -23.51 19.40
N ARG A 29 1.86 -24.80 19.67
CA ARG A 29 2.87 -25.57 18.92
C ARG A 29 2.21 -26.29 17.74
N GLY A 30 1.59 -25.50 16.86
CA GLY A 30 1.06 -25.96 15.58
C GLY A 30 1.95 -25.48 14.44
N ARG A 31 2.48 -26.42 13.66
CA ARG A 31 3.38 -26.20 12.51
C ARG A 31 2.89 -25.10 11.56
N THR A 32 3.78 -24.14 11.35
CA THR A 32 3.97 -23.16 10.26
C THR A 32 3.18 -23.32 8.94
N SER A 33 1.85 -23.17 8.95
CA SER A 33 1.08 -22.95 7.70
C SER A 33 1.26 -21.52 7.14
N LYS A 34 1.45 -20.52 8.03
CA LYS A 34 1.61 -19.10 7.65
C LYS A 34 2.81 -18.84 6.73
N GLY A 35 3.89 -19.62 6.86
CA GLY A 35 5.11 -19.46 6.07
C GLY A 35 4.95 -19.77 4.58
N THR A 36 4.04 -20.67 4.20
CA THR A 36 3.82 -21.00 2.79
C THR A 36 3.11 -19.88 2.04
N LYS A 37 2.10 -19.23 2.66
CA LYS A 37 1.40 -18.09 2.05
C LYS A 37 2.32 -16.89 1.88
N ALA A 38 3.04 -16.51 2.93
CA ALA A 38 3.98 -15.39 2.89
C ALA A 38 5.07 -15.59 1.82
N ARG A 39 5.60 -16.82 1.70
CA ARG A 39 6.58 -17.16 0.65
C ARG A 39 6.00 -17.04 -0.75
N ASN A 40 4.77 -17.50 -0.98
CA ASN A 40 4.14 -17.40 -2.29
C ASN A 40 3.87 -15.94 -2.65
N THR A 41 3.34 -15.13 -1.72
CA THR A 41 3.15 -13.69 -1.93
C THR A 41 4.47 -13.00 -2.25
N ARG A 42 5.55 -13.29 -1.52
CA ARG A 42 6.88 -12.74 -1.82
C ARG A 42 7.34 -13.10 -3.24
N LYS A 43 7.15 -14.35 -3.68
CA LYS A 43 7.53 -14.77 -5.04
C LYS A 43 6.76 -14.02 -6.11
N LEU A 44 5.45 -13.85 -5.92
CA LEU A 44 4.62 -13.10 -6.87
C LEU A 44 5.08 -11.64 -7.00
N TRP A 45 5.39 -10.98 -5.89
CA TRP A 45 5.95 -9.63 -5.91
C TRP A 45 7.32 -9.59 -6.58
N ASP A 46 8.16 -10.57 -6.30
CA ASP A 46 9.51 -10.67 -6.86
C ASP A 46 9.46 -10.82 -8.38
N GLU A 47 8.62 -11.73 -8.89
CA GLU A 47 8.40 -11.98 -10.32
C GLU A 47 7.82 -10.75 -11.03
N LEU A 48 6.78 -10.13 -10.46
CA LEU A 48 6.15 -8.92 -11.02
C LEU A 48 7.12 -7.75 -11.11
N LEU A 49 7.87 -7.48 -10.03
CA LEU A 49 8.79 -6.35 -10.00
C LEU A 49 10.00 -6.63 -10.89
N ASP A 50 10.43 -7.89 -11.03
CA ASP A 50 11.46 -8.24 -12.00
C ASP A 50 11.04 -7.94 -13.43
N GLU A 51 9.80 -8.24 -13.79
CA GLU A 51 9.24 -7.91 -15.11
C GLU A 51 9.25 -6.39 -15.35
N ILE A 52 8.76 -5.60 -14.39
CA ILE A 52 8.72 -4.14 -14.49
C ILE A 52 10.12 -3.54 -14.63
N ILE A 53 11.07 -3.97 -13.78
CA ILE A 53 12.43 -3.44 -13.82
C ILE A 53 13.12 -3.83 -15.13
N ASN A 54 12.92 -5.07 -15.61
CA ASN A 54 13.50 -5.51 -16.88
C ASN A 54 12.94 -4.74 -18.08
N ASP A 55 11.64 -4.47 -18.10
CA ASP A 55 10.99 -3.68 -19.15
C ASP A 55 11.60 -2.26 -19.22
N ARG A 56 11.77 -1.61 -18.06
CA ARG A 56 12.39 -0.28 -17.97
C ARG A 56 13.87 -0.26 -18.37
N MET A 57 14.66 -1.25 -17.91
CA MET A 57 16.06 -1.38 -18.32
C MET A 57 16.19 -1.65 -19.83
N SER A 58 15.25 -2.36 -20.46
CA SER A 58 15.28 -2.64 -21.91
C SER A 58 14.91 -1.43 -22.77
N LYS A 59 14.14 -0.49 -22.22
CA LYS A 59 13.67 0.73 -22.89
C LYS A 59 14.63 1.91 -22.72
N GLN A 60 15.64 1.79 -21.86
CA GLN A 60 16.60 2.84 -21.63
C GLN A 60 17.35 3.15 -22.95
N PRO A 61 17.22 4.36 -23.52
CA PRO A 61 17.90 4.70 -24.75
C PRO A 61 19.41 4.59 -24.55
N CYS A 62 20.08 3.90 -25.47
CA CYS A 62 21.54 4.02 -25.63
C CYS A 62 21.89 5.51 -25.57
N GLU A 63 22.89 5.90 -24.77
CA GLU A 63 23.20 7.30 -24.38
C GLU A 63 23.59 8.27 -25.53
N HIS A 64 23.13 8.10 -26.76
CA HIS A 64 23.58 8.87 -27.92
C HIS A 64 22.55 9.80 -28.58
N ASP A 65 21.34 9.97 -28.01
CA ASP A 65 20.38 10.93 -28.57
C ASP A 65 19.60 11.65 -27.47
N ARG A 66 20.29 12.43 -26.63
CA ARG A 66 19.62 13.34 -25.67
C ARG A 66 19.24 14.65 -26.36
N GLY A 67 18.25 14.58 -27.24
CA GLY A 67 17.55 15.76 -27.75
C GLY A 67 16.43 16.18 -26.79
N ASN A 68 16.76 16.99 -25.78
CA ASN A 68 15.96 17.94 -24.97
C ASN A 68 14.42 17.82 -24.75
N ASP A 69 13.72 16.74 -25.13
CA ASP A 69 12.24 16.60 -25.07
C ASP A 69 11.79 15.38 -24.23
N ASP A 70 12.71 14.48 -23.86
CA ASP A 70 12.39 13.21 -23.16
C ASP A 70 12.28 13.31 -21.62
N GLN A 71 12.17 14.51 -21.04
CA GLN A 71 11.94 14.63 -19.59
C GLN A 71 10.51 14.26 -19.19
N ASP A 72 9.57 14.20 -20.13
CA ASP A 72 8.15 13.98 -19.87
C ASP A 72 7.77 12.49 -19.70
N GLU A 73 8.69 11.54 -19.88
CA GLU A 73 8.43 10.10 -19.75
C GLU A 73 9.31 9.36 -18.73
N MET A 74 9.97 10.07 -17.81
CA MET A 74 10.66 9.42 -16.69
C MET A 74 9.66 8.99 -15.61
N ASP A 75 9.59 7.69 -15.34
CA ASP A 75 8.77 7.16 -14.26
C ASP A 75 9.53 7.06 -12.92
N PHE A 76 8.81 6.71 -11.86
CA PHE A 76 9.40 6.57 -10.53
C PHE A 76 10.51 5.49 -10.47
N VAL A 77 10.39 4.42 -11.26
CA VAL A 77 11.39 3.35 -11.35
C VAL A 77 12.64 3.87 -12.06
N ASP A 78 12.50 4.67 -13.10
CA ASP A 78 13.60 5.29 -13.84
C ASP A 78 14.40 6.24 -12.93
N VAL A 79 13.70 7.02 -12.09
CA VAL A 79 14.35 7.87 -11.08
C VAL A 79 15.14 7.04 -10.06
N LEU A 80 14.59 5.91 -9.60
CA LEU A 80 15.30 5.01 -8.68
C LEU A 80 16.49 4.31 -9.34
N LEU A 81 16.43 4.05 -10.65
CA LEU A 81 17.52 3.46 -11.44
C LEU A 81 18.64 4.48 -11.72
N LEU A 82 18.30 5.75 -11.94
CA LEU A 82 19.25 6.85 -12.15
C LEU A 82 20.05 7.23 -10.89
N GLN A 83 19.60 6.78 -9.72
CA GLN A 83 20.27 7.07 -8.47
C GLN A 83 21.57 6.25 -8.35
N GLU A 84 22.67 6.83 -8.83
CA GLU A 84 24.00 6.23 -8.73
C GLU A 84 24.49 6.18 -7.29
N ARG A 85 24.92 4.96 -6.90
CA ARG A 85 25.71 4.54 -5.70
C ARG A 85 24.92 3.70 -4.70
N GLY A 86 24.97 2.39 -4.91
CA GLY A 86 24.74 1.38 -3.86
C GLY A 86 23.34 0.78 -3.77
N ILE A 87 22.40 1.18 -4.63
CA ILE A 87 21.08 0.57 -4.69
C ILE A 87 21.18 -0.74 -5.49
N THR A 88 20.94 -1.86 -4.81
CA THR A 88 20.82 -3.18 -5.44
C THR A 88 19.39 -3.37 -5.95
N ARG A 89 19.22 -4.32 -6.87
CA ARG A 89 17.90 -4.73 -7.38
C ARG A 89 16.92 -5.07 -6.25
N ASP A 90 17.41 -5.71 -5.19
CA ASP A 90 16.60 -6.06 -4.02
C ASP A 90 16.18 -4.83 -3.20
N HIS A 91 17.05 -3.81 -3.11
CA HIS A 91 16.70 -2.54 -2.47
C HIS A 91 15.62 -1.80 -3.26
N LEU A 92 15.73 -1.78 -4.59
CA LEU A 92 14.72 -1.17 -5.46
C LEU A 92 13.37 -1.89 -5.32
N LYS A 93 13.35 -3.22 -5.38
CA LYS A 93 12.14 -4.02 -5.13
C LYS A 93 11.53 -3.73 -3.76
N ALA A 94 12.35 -3.66 -2.72
CA ALA A 94 11.89 -3.38 -1.36
C ALA A 94 11.20 -2.02 -1.24
N ILE A 95 11.78 -0.97 -1.84
CA ILE A 95 11.21 0.38 -1.86
C ILE A 95 9.86 0.39 -2.60
N LEU A 96 9.78 -0.27 -3.76
CA LEU A 96 8.53 -0.34 -4.54
C LEU A 96 7.41 -1.03 -3.77
N VAL A 97 7.70 -2.15 -3.10
CA VAL A 97 6.70 -2.85 -2.28
C VAL A 97 6.26 -2.00 -1.10
N ASP A 98 7.20 -1.36 -0.40
CA ASP A 98 6.91 -0.54 0.77
C ASP A 98 5.98 0.64 0.42
N MET A 99 6.29 1.36 -0.65
CA MET A 99 5.47 2.48 -1.11
C MET A 99 4.06 2.04 -1.53
N PHE A 100 3.96 0.96 -2.31
CA PHE A 100 2.66 0.45 -2.75
C PHE A 100 1.80 -0.02 -1.57
N GLN A 101 2.41 -0.72 -0.62
CA GLN A 101 1.72 -1.21 0.58
C GLN A 101 1.26 -0.04 1.47
N ALA A 102 2.13 0.93 1.74
CA ALA A 102 1.82 2.08 2.57
C ALA A 102 0.67 2.93 1.98
N GLY A 103 0.67 3.14 0.66
CA GLY A 103 -0.41 3.84 -0.04
C GLY A 103 -1.73 3.09 0.00
N THR A 104 -1.70 1.77 -0.15
CA THR A 104 -2.91 0.94 -0.18
C THR A 104 -3.55 0.79 1.19
N GLU A 105 -2.76 0.52 2.24
CA GLU A 105 -3.27 0.35 3.59
C GLU A 105 -3.97 1.61 4.09
N THR A 106 -3.33 2.77 3.93
CA THR A 106 -3.88 4.04 4.41
C THR A 106 -5.14 4.46 3.64
N THR A 107 -5.13 4.39 2.31
CA THR A 107 -6.28 4.76 1.49
C THR A 107 -7.47 3.82 1.69
N SER A 108 -7.23 2.51 1.80
CA SER A 108 -8.30 1.53 2.05
C SER A 108 -8.99 1.78 3.39
N VAL A 109 -8.24 2.09 4.45
CA VAL A 109 -8.81 2.45 5.76
C VAL A 109 -9.68 3.68 5.65
N VAL A 110 -9.19 4.75 5.00
CA VAL A 110 -9.96 5.99 4.80
C VAL A 110 -11.25 5.73 4.04
N LEU A 111 -11.21 4.95 2.96
CA LEU A 111 -12.39 4.61 2.17
C LEU A 111 -13.42 3.82 2.96
N VAL A 112 -12.97 2.83 3.75
CA VAL A 112 -13.86 2.05 4.62
C VAL A 112 -14.56 2.96 5.64
N PHE A 113 -13.84 3.87 6.27
CA PHE A 113 -14.43 4.84 7.20
C PHE A 113 -15.39 5.80 6.52
N ALA A 114 -15.01 6.34 5.36
CA ALA A 114 -15.88 7.24 4.59
C ALA A 114 -17.19 6.56 4.20
N MET A 115 -17.14 5.31 3.70
CA MET A 115 -18.34 4.54 3.38
C MET A 115 -19.17 4.23 4.62
N ALA A 116 -18.54 3.84 5.73
CA ALA A 116 -19.23 3.59 7.00
C ALA A 116 -19.96 4.85 7.51
N GLU A 117 -19.36 6.03 7.37
CA GLU A 117 -19.99 7.30 7.76
C GLU A 117 -21.16 7.68 6.83
N LEU A 118 -21.01 7.48 5.52
CA LEU A 118 -22.06 7.72 4.55
C LEU A 118 -23.27 6.80 4.76
N MET A 119 -23.04 5.54 5.12
CA MET A 119 -24.11 4.59 5.45
C MET A 119 -24.92 5.02 6.69
N GLN A 120 -24.28 5.69 7.67
CA GLN A 120 -24.96 6.22 8.84
C GLN A 120 -25.74 7.52 8.55
N LYS A 121 -25.39 8.24 7.48
CA LYS A 121 -25.98 9.55 7.12
C LYS A 121 -26.59 9.50 5.71
N PRO A 122 -27.82 8.95 5.56
CA PRO A 122 -28.43 8.72 4.25
C PRO A 122 -28.63 10.00 3.41
N HIS A 123 -28.82 11.17 4.05
CA HIS A 123 -28.91 12.46 3.37
C HIS A 123 -27.60 12.85 2.65
N LEU A 124 -26.43 12.52 3.22
CA LEU A 124 -25.13 12.78 2.59
C LEU A 124 -24.88 11.81 1.42
N MET A 125 -25.29 10.55 1.58
CA MET A 125 -25.18 9.55 0.51
C MET A 125 -25.99 9.93 -0.73
N ALA A 126 -27.21 10.45 -0.55
CA ALA A 126 -28.03 10.94 -1.66
C ALA A 126 -27.37 12.12 -2.40
N LYS A 127 -26.75 13.05 -1.66
CA LYS A 127 -26.00 14.16 -2.24
C LYS A 127 -24.76 13.68 -3.02
N LEU A 128 -23.96 12.78 -2.45
CA LEU A 128 -22.79 12.21 -3.12
C LEU A 128 -23.17 11.54 -4.45
N GLN A 129 -24.24 10.73 -4.46
CA GLN A 129 -24.71 10.08 -5.68
C GLN A 129 -25.22 11.08 -6.73
N ALA A 130 -25.87 12.17 -6.30
CA ALA A 130 -26.28 13.24 -7.21
C ALA A 130 -25.05 13.92 -7.85
N GLU A 131 -24.04 14.26 -7.05
CA GLU A 131 -22.80 14.87 -7.54
C GLU A 131 -22.04 13.96 -8.51
N LEU A 132 -21.98 12.64 -8.25
CA LEU A 132 -21.36 11.69 -9.17
C LEU A 132 -22.10 11.64 -10.52
N ARG A 133 -23.44 11.64 -10.51
CA ARG A 133 -24.26 11.61 -11.74
C ARG A 133 -24.20 12.90 -12.55
N THR A 134 -23.94 14.03 -11.88
CA THR A 134 -23.83 15.33 -12.54
C THR A 134 -22.43 15.58 -13.10
N ASN A 135 -21.37 15.19 -12.37
CA ASN A 135 -20.00 15.56 -12.72
C ASN A 135 -19.23 14.51 -13.54
N ILE A 136 -19.65 13.24 -13.54
CA ILE A 136 -18.97 12.20 -14.31
C ILE A 136 -19.62 12.12 -15.71
N PRO A 137 -18.92 12.51 -16.79
CA PRO A 137 -19.43 12.35 -18.15
C PRO A 137 -19.56 10.87 -18.50
N LYS A 138 -20.56 10.53 -19.32
CA LYS A 138 -20.80 9.16 -19.82
C LYS A 138 -19.87 8.79 -20.95
#